data_AF-A0A7W2L4Z1-F1
#
_entry.id   AF-A0A7W2L4Z1-F1
#
_cell.length_a   1.000
_cell.length_b   1.000
_cell.length_c   1.000
_cell.angle_alpha   90.00
_cell.angle_beta   90.00
_cell.angle_gamma   90.00
#
_symmetry.space_group_name_H-M   'P 1'
#
loop_
_entity.id
_entity.type
_entity.pdbx_description
1 polymer ?
#
loop_
_entity_poly.entity_id
_entity_poly.type
_entity_poly.pdbx_seq_one_letter_code
_entity_poly.pdbx_strand_id
1 'polypeptide(L)'
;MDMALREALTENQIYLGIPLNDLQLFDKYAAYDAVPTPGFYTDFSGVKTRLSFFGIDSHPAEQQVGRIPFPDDALHAETIEYLAAIIALEHAKESFTAVELGAGYGPWLVFGAKAAQRIGIKRINLLAVEADLQRHELFYTNLADNGLPRPASQVQAAAGTNGNIRVRCIHGAISDARGKVSFGSQSLLDWGAAPITNGGTEDYRGITVQAKEIEAYPIEAVIAELPEVDFMHMDIQGFELRSIRSSLDALQRKVRVLLVATHSRALEGGIIDLLHDNGWRLLYEKPCKFNPGTDTNLTALTYLDGTQVWLNTRFGSPALTVAEAHKVDCHHKQALEAVYNSTSWRITGPIRWLKKHLGGS
;
A
#
# COMPACT_ATOMS: atom_id res chain seq x y z
N MET A 1 -29.92 -12.70 2.82
CA MET A 1 -29.70 -12.42 1.38
C MET A 1 -29.98 -13.72 0.64
N ASP A 2 -31.00 -13.71 -0.20
CA ASP A 2 -31.57 -14.88 -0.89
C ASP A 2 -30.54 -15.56 -1.82
N MET A 3 -30.54 -16.89 -1.91
CA MET A 3 -29.61 -17.66 -2.75
C MET A 3 -29.72 -17.25 -4.23
N ALA A 4 -30.93 -16.91 -4.68
CA ALA A 4 -31.20 -16.45 -6.04
C ALA A 4 -30.40 -15.18 -6.41
N LEU A 5 -30.16 -14.28 -5.45
CA LEU A 5 -29.36 -13.08 -5.69
C LEU A 5 -27.84 -13.38 -5.80
N ARG A 6 -27.39 -14.51 -5.25
CA ARG A 6 -25.97 -14.93 -5.24
C ARG A 6 -25.55 -15.54 -6.57
N GLU A 7 -26.45 -16.29 -7.19
CA GLU A 7 -26.27 -16.89 -8.51
C GLU A 7 -26.38 -15.85 -9.63
N ALA A 8 -27.10 -14.75 -9.40
CA ALA A 8 -27.22 -13.65 -10.36
C ALA A 8 -25.94 -12.79 -10.49
N LEU A 9 -25.01 -12.88 -9.55
CA LEU A 9 -23.74 -12.14 -9.60
C LEU A 9 -22.80 -12.77 -10.63
N THR A 10 -22.62 -12.07 -11.75
CA THR A 10 -21.77 -12.50 -12.86
C THR A 10 -20.40 -11.79 -12.83
N GLU A 11 -19.44 -12.27 -13.61
CA GLU A 11 -18.15 -11.58 -13.81
C GLU A 11 -18.32 -10.14 -14.32
N ASN A 12 -19.42 -9.86 -15.04
CA ASN A 12 -19.78 -8.50 -15.47
C ASN A 12 -20.09 -7.54 -14.30
N GLN A 13 -20.41 -8.08 -13.13
CA GLN A 13 -20.78 -7.30 -11.94
C GLN A 13 -19.70 -7.34 -10.85
N ILE A 14 -18.78 -8.29 -10.94
CA ILE A 14 -17.72 -8.50 -9.95
C ILE A 14 -16.37 -8.51 -10.65
N TYR A 15 -15.66 -7.41 -10.50
CA TYR A 15 -14.27 -7.32 -10.89
C TYR A 15 -13.37 -7.56 -9.68
N LEU A 16 -12.61 -8.65 -9.72
CA LEU A 16 -11.70 -9.05 -8.63
C LEU A 16 -10.38 -8.26 -8.61
N GLY A 17 -9.98 -7.69 -9.74
CA GLY A 17 -8.72 -6.95 -9.88
C GLY A 17 -7.45 -7.79 -9.86
N ILE A 18 -7.52 -9.05 -9.42
CA ILE A 18 -6.39 -9.97 -9.30
C ILE A 18 -6.75 -11.40 -9.77
N PRO A 19 -5.85 -12.10 -10.49
CA PRO A 19 -5.97 -13.53 -10.75
C PRO A 19 -5.79 -14.35 -9.46
N LEU A 20 -6.70 -15.30 -9.19
CA LEU A 20 -6.64 -16.10 -7.95
C LEU A 20 -5.41 -17.02 -7.87
N ASN A 21 -4.81 -17.38 -9.01
CA ASN A 21 -3.57 -18.17 -9.01
C ASN A 21 -2.39 -17.40 -8.40
N ASP A 22 -2.43 -16.07 -8.41
CA ASP A 22 -1.34 -15.24 -7.88
C ASP A 22 -1.32 -15.27 -6.35
N LEU A 23 -2.42 -15.71 -5.72
CA LEU A 23 -2.48 -15.94 -4.27
C LEU A 23 -1.48 -17.01 -3.80
N GLN A 24 -1.02 -17.89 -4.69
CA GLN A 24 0.01 -18.89 -4.36
C GLN A 24 1.35 -18.26 -4.00
N LEU A 25 1.63 -17.03 -4.48
CA LEU A 25 2.87 -16.33 -4.16
C LEU A 25 3.00 -16.04 -2.66
N PHE A 26 1.88 -15.92 -1.93
CA PHE A 26 1.88 -15.66 -0.49
C PHE A 26 2.54 -16.76 0.32
N ASP A 27 2.49 -18.01 -0.14
CA ASP A 27 2.99 -19.19 0.59
C ASP A 27 4.48 -19.07 0.93
N LYS A 28 5.28 -18.55 -0.01
CA LYS A 28 6.73 -18.33 0.18
C LYS A 28 7.03 -17.28 1.26
N TYR A 29 6.09 -16.36 1.51
CA TYR A 29 6.26 -15.24 2.43
C TYR A 29 5.50 -15.42 3.76
N ALA A 30 4.70 -16.48 3.89
CA ALA A 30 3.99 -16.80 5.10
C ALA A 30 4.96 -17.16 6.26
N ALA A 31 4.60 -16.74 7.47
CA ALA A 31 5.32 -17.07 8.69
C ALA A 31 4.53 -18.10 9.50
N TYR A 32 4.72 -19.39 9.19
CA TYR A 32 3.98 -20.48 9.83
C TYR A 32 4.30 -20.65 11.33
N ASP A 33 5.40 -20.09 11.80
CA ASP A 33 5.83 -20.05 13.19
C ASP A 33 5.46 -18.74 13.90
N ALA A 34 4.74 -17.83 13.23
CA ALA A 34 4.28 -16.59 13.85
C ALA A 34 3.31 -16.89 15.00
N VAL A 35 3.42 -16.10 16.07
CA VAL A 35 2.55 -16.19 17.24
C VAL A 35 1.78 -14.88 17.37
N PRO A 36 0.45 -14.94 17.59
CA PRO A 36 -0.34 -13.74 17.82
C PRO A 36 0.13 -13.02 19.09
N THR A 37 0.10 -11.69 19.08
CA THR A 37 0.56 -10.86 20.21
C THR A 37 -0.57 -9.95 20.67
N PRO A 38 -0.96 -9.96 21.97
CA PRO A 38 -1.97 -9.05 22.50
C PRO A 38 -1.65 -7.57 22.20
N GLY A 39 -2.66 -6.80 21.79
CA GLY A 39 -2.55 -5.42 21.32
C GLY A 39 -2.06 -5.26 19.87
N PHE A 40 -1.81 -6.36 19.15
CA PHE A 40 -1.36 -6.35 17.76
C PHE A 40 -2.27 -7.19 16.87
N TYR A 41 -2.38 -6.77 15.62
CA TYR A 41 -2.66 -7.67 14.52
C TYR A 41 -1.34 -8.26 14.02
N THR A 42 -1.21 -9.59 14.07
CA THR A 42 -0.09 -10.31 13.45
C THR A 42 -0.55 -10.83 12.09
N ASP A 43 -0.04 -10.30 10.98
CA ASP A 43 -0.46 -10.72 9.64
C ASP A 43 0.09 -12.10 9.25
N PHE A 44 -0.31 -12.60 8.07
CA PHE A 44 0.11 -13.92 7.56
C PHE A 44 1.64 -14.08 7.45
N SER A 45 2.36 -12.96 7.32
CA SER A 45 3.81 -12.88 7.19
C SER A 45 4.49 -12.69 8.54
N GLY A 46 3.75 -12.65 9.64
CA GLY A 46 4.24 -12.44 10.99
C GLY A 46 4.60 -10.99 11.31
N VAL A 47 4.26 -10.03 10.44
CA VAL A 47 4.39 -8.61 10.74
C VAL A 47 3.34 -8.25 11.79
N LYS A 48 3.77 -7.49 12.79
CA LYS A 48 2.89 -7.01 13.86
C LYS A 48 2.55 -5.55 13.64
N THR A 49 1.26 -5.24 13.63
CA THR A 49 0.74 -3.86 13.55
C THR A 49 -0.06 -3.58 14.82
N ARG A 50 0.24 -2.48 15.52
CA ARG A 50 -0.52 -2.10 16.72
C ARG A 50 -1.95 -1.75 16.37
N LEU A 51 -2.91 -2.34 17.09
CA LEU A 51 -4.33 -2.00 16.92
C LEU A 51 -4.66 -0.57 17.35
N SER A 52 -3.88 -0.02 18.29
CA SER A 52 -3.99 1.37 18.72
C SER A 52 -3.73 2.38 17.60
N PHE A 53 -3.04 2.01 16.51
CA PHE A 53 -2.90 2.89 15.33
C PHE A 53 -4.26 3.18 14.68
N PHE A 54 -5.25 2.31 14.87
CA PHE A 54 -6.60 2.45 14.34
C PHE A 54 -7.62 2.84 15.43
N GLY A 55 -7.16 3.22 16.63
CA GLY A 55 -8.04 3.51 17.77
C GLY A 55 -8.78 2.28 18.30
N ILE A 56 -8.20 1.08 18.12
CA ILE A 56 -8.80 -0.18 18.55
C ILE A 56 -8.09 -0.64 19.82
N ASP A 57 -8.82 -0.67 20.94
CA ASP A 57 -8.30 -1.09 22.24
C ASP A 57 -8.25 -2.62 22.41
N SER A 58 -9.19 -3.34 21.75
CA SER A 58 -9.19 -4.80 21.71
C SER A 58 -9.84 -5.32 20.41
N HIS A 59 -9.30 -6.39 19.84
CA HIS A 59 -9.85 -7.04 18.65
C HIS A 59 -9.68 -8.56 18.67
N PRO A 60 -10.64 -9.36 18.15
CA PRO A 60 -10.49 -10.82 18.05
C PRO A 60 -9.24 -11.27 17.27
N ALA A 61 -8.72 -10.42 16.38
CA ALA A 61 -7.51 -10.73 15.61
C ALA A 61 -6.22 -10.76 16.45
N GLU A 62 -6.23 -10.32 17.71
CA GLU A 62 -5.09 -10.46 18.63
C GLU A 62 -4.83 -11.90 19.07
N GLN A 63 -5.78 -12.80 18.79
CA GLN A 63 -5.74 -14.19 19.23
C GLN A 63 -5.32 -15.16 18.13
N GLN A 64 -5.13 -14.67 16.90
CA GLN A 64 -4.80 -15.51 15.75
C GLN A 64 -3.86 -14.79 14.80
N VAL A 65 -3.03 -15.57 14.09
CA VAL A 65 -2.28 -15.05 12.95
C VAL A 65 -3.24 -14.81 11.79
N GLY A 66 -3.05 -13.70 11.08
CA GLY A 66 -3.81 -13.36 9.88
C GLY A 66 -3.71 -14.46 8.83
N ARG A 67 -4.83 -14.74 8.17
CA ARG A 67 -4.87 -15.59 6.97
C ARG A 67 -4.25 -14.86 5.78
N ILE A 68 -4.03 -15.57 4.68
CA ILE A 68 -3.75 -14.94 3.38
C ILE A 68 -4.81 -13.85 3.14
N PRO A 69 -4.41 -12.59 2.89
CA PRO A 69 -5.29 -11.43 2.92
C PRO A 69 -6.11 -11.35 1.64
N PHE A 70 -7.09 -12.25 1.48
CA PHE A 70 -8.01 -12.28 0.34
C PHE A 70 -9.50 -12.20 0.76
N PRO A 71 -10.27 -11.22 0.27
CA PRO A 71 -9.84 -10.07 -0.55
C PRO A 71 -9.05 -9.01 0.26
N ASP A 72 -9.11 -9.11 1.60
CA ASP A 72 -8.46 -8.20 2.54
C ASP A 72 -7.88 -8.94 3.76
N ASP A 73 -7.04 -8.23 4.49
CA ASP A 73 -6.46 -8.64 5.76
C ASP A 73 -7.41 -8.43 6.97
N ALA A 74 -8.58 -7.84 6.70
CA ALA A 74 -9.64 -7.43 7.61
C ALA A 74 -9.28 -6.31 8.61
N LEU A 75 -8.15 -5.64 8.43
CA LEU A 75 -7.71 -4.52 9.27
C LEU A 75 -7.44 -3.26 8.46
N HIS A 76 -6.47 -3.29 7.54
CA HIS A 76 -5.95 -2.08 6.91
C HIS A 76 -5.57 -2.21 5.44
N ALA A 77 -5.49 -3.42 4.88
CA ALA A 77 -4.95 -3.63 3.53
C ALA A 77 -5.71 -4.70 2.74
N GLU A 78 -5.65 -4.56 1.42
CA GLU A 78 -6.22 -5.52 0.47
C GLU A 78 -5.11 -6.41 -0.12
N THR A 79 -5.53 -7.45 -0.83
CA THR A 79 -4.59 -8.40 -1.44
C THR A 79 -3.61 -7.73 -2.40
N ILE A 80 -4.09 -6.72 -3.13
CA ILE A 80 -3.37 -6.10 -4.24
C ILE A 80 -2.09 -5.41 -3.78
N GLU A 81 -2.09 -4.80 -2.60
CA GLU A 81 -0.92 -4.14 -2.04
C GLU A 81 0.16 -5.12 -1.61
N TYR A 82 -0.23 -6.21 -0.94
CA TYR A 82 0.70 -7.30 -0.61
C TYR A 82 1.28 -7.95 -1.86
N LEU A 83 0.46 -8.21 -2.88
CA LEU A 83 0.92 -8.78 -4.15
C LEU A 83 1.95 -7.88 -4.84
N ALA A 84 1.75 -6.56 -4.84
CA ALA A 84 2.72 -5.65 -5.45
C ALA A 84 4.09 -5.72 -4.77
N ALA A 85 4.12 -5.72 -3.44
CA ALA A 85 5.36 -5.87 -2.68
C ALA A 85 6.00 -7.26 -2.90
N ILE A 86 5.19 -8.33 -2.95
CA ILE A 86 5.66 -9.69 -3.26
C ILE A 86 6.25 -9.77 -4.67
N ILE A 87 5.61 -9.19 -5.68
CA ILE A 87 6.16 -9.14 -7.05
C ILE A 87 7.52 -8.43 -7.05
N ALA A 88 7.64 -7.31 -6.35
CA ALA A 88 8.93 -6.63 -6.24
C ALA A 88 10.01 -7.53 -5.60
N LEU A 89 9.64 -8.30 -4.58
CA LEU A 89 10.54 -9.25 -3.91
C LEU A 89 10.92 -10.45 -4.80
N GLU A 90 10.03 -10.94 -5.65
CA GLU A 90 10.35 -11.99 -6.64
C GLU A 90 11.38 -11.51 -7.69
N HIS A 91 11.46 -10.19 -7.93
CA HIS A 91 12.47 -9.60 -8.79
C HIS A 91 13.76 -9.19 -8.05
N ALA A 92 13.69 -9.06 -6.73
CA ALA A 92 14.82 -8.66 -5.91
C ALA A 92 15.88 -9.76 -5.91
N LYS A 93 17.16 -9.35 -5.92
CA LYS A 93 18.31 -10.26 -5.94
C LYS A 93 18.99 -10.26 -4.57
N GLU A 94 20.21 -9.74 -4.51
CA GLU A 94 20.99 -9.67 -3.28
C GLU A 94 20.60 -8.50 -2.36
N SER A 95 19.79 -7.56 -2.88
CA SER A 95 19.32 -6.39 -2.17
C SER A 95 17.86 -6.10 -2.48
N PHE A 96 17.19 -5.40 -1.57
CA PHE A 96 15.83 -4.91 -1.73
C PHE A 96 15.74 -3.45 -1.28
N THR A 97 15.32 -2.56 -2.18
CA THR A 97 15.09 -1.15 -1.89
C THR A 97 13.60 -0.83 -2.02
N ALA A 98 12.98 -0.42 -0.91
CA ALA A 98 11.58 -0.02 -0.85
C ALA A 98 11.43 1.47 -0.51
N VAL A 99 10.51 2.14 -1.21
CA VAL A 99 10.14 3.53 -0.99
C VAL A 99 8.64 3.60 -0.71
N GLU A 100 8.24 4.36 0.30
CA GLU A 100 6.84 4.59 0.63
C GLU A 100 6.57 6.10 0.74
N LEU A 101 5.70 6.59 -0.14
CA LEU A 101 5.31 7.99 -0.26
C LEU A 101 3.94 8.19 0.40
N GLY A 102 3.86 9.05 1.41
CA GLY A 102 2.71 9.07 2.32
C GLY A 102 2.73 7.87 3.26
N ALA A 103 3.86 7.69 3.94
CA ALA A 103 4.16 6.42 4.60
C ALA A 103 3.28 6.11 5.81
N GLY A 104 2.69 7.10 6.48
CA GLY A 104 1.94 6.86 7.70
C GLY A 104 2.79 6.14 8.76
N TYR A 105 2.41 4.91 9.10
CA TYR A 105 3.17 4.05 10.01
C TYR A 105 4.12 3.07 9.28
N GLY A 106 4.31 3.23 7.97
CA GLY A 106 5.19 2.47 7.08
C GLY A 106 4.85 0.98 6.94
N PRO A 107 3.57 0.57 6.78
CA PRO A 107 3.19 -0.84 6.66
C PRO A 107 3.97 -1.56 5.57
N TRP A 108 4.15 -0.92 4.42
CA TRP A 108 4.74 -1.57 3.26
C TRP A 108 6.26 -1.67 3.32
N LEU A 109 6.91 -0.68 3.94
CA LEU A 109 8.34 -0.77 4.28
C LEU A 109 8.60 -1.90 5.28
N VAL A 110 7.78 -2.04 6.32
CA VAL A 110 7.94 -3.09 7.33
C VAL A 110 7.67 -4.46 6.71
N PHE A 111 6.55 -4.64 6.00
CA PHE A 111 6.24 -5.88 5.29
C PHE A 111 7.37 -6.26 4.32
N GLY A 112 7.77 -5.35 3.44
CA GLY A 112 8.82 -5.57 2.46
C GLY A 112 10.15 -5.99 3.10
N ALA A 113 10.54 -5.35 4.22
CA ALA A 113 11.75 -5.71 4.94
C ALA A 113 11.68 -7.10 5.58
N LYS A 114 10.58 -7.44 6.28
CA LYS A 114 10.42 -8.75 6.92
C LYS A 114 10.33 -9.87 5.88
N ALA A 115 9.62 -9.64 4.80
CA ALA A 115 9.51 -10.56 3.68
C ALA A 115 10.87 -10.76 2.97
N ALA A 116 11.64 -9.69 2.73
CA ALA A 116 13.00 -9.76 2.19
C ALA A 116 13.95 -10.57 3.09
N GLN A 117 13.91 -10.33 4.41
CA GLN A 117 14.70 -11.11 5.38
C GLN A 117 14.36 -12.61 5.31
N ARG A 118 13.08 -12.95 5.21
CA ARG A 118 12.58 -14.34 5.17
C ARG A 118 13.14 -15.12 3.98
N ILE A 119 13.25 -14.48 2.82
CA ILE A 119 13.82 -15.09 1.61
C ILE A 119 15.34 -14.95 1.51
N GLY A 120 16.00 -14.47 2.57
CA GLY A 120 17.46 -14.42 2.68
C GLY A 120 18.14 -13.18 2.08
N ILE A 121 17.38 -12.14 1.70
CA ILE A 121 17.95 -10.88 1.24
C ILE A 121 18.61 -10.17 2.42
N LYS A 122 19.92 -9.92 2.27
CA LYS A 122 20.71 -9.33 3.36
C LYS A 122 20.67 -7.82 3.32
N ARG A 123 20.82 -7.19 2.15
CA ARG A 123 20.93 -5.73 2.01
C ARG A 123 19.57 -5.09 1.76
N ILE A 124 19.02 -4.39 2.75
CA ILE A 124 17.68 -3.79 2.66
C ILE A 124 17.79 -2.28 2.84
N ASN A 125 17.18 -1.50 1.95
CA ASN A 125 17.09 -0.04 2.06
C ASN A 125 15.63 0.38 2.10
N LEU A 126 15.23 1.09 3.14
CA LEU A 126 13.86 1.59 3.33
C LEU A 126 13.89 3.12 3.34
N LEU A 127 13.01 3.74 2.57
CA LEU A 127 12.85 5.19 2.54
C LEU A 127 11.37 5.56 2.67
N ALA A 128 11.02 6.20 3.78
CA ALA A 128 9.71 6.80 4.00
C ALA A 128 9.73 8.29 3.65
N VAL A 129 8.64 8.79 3.08
CA VAL A 129 8.31 10.21 3.03
C VAL A 129 6.96 10.42 3.70
N GLU A 130 6.92 11.25 4.74
CA GLU A 130 5.72 11.48 5.54
C GLU A 130 5.63 12.96 5.98
N ALA A 131 4.46 13.55 5.80
CA ALA A 131 4.18 14.95 6.03
C ALA A 131 3.85 15.27 7.51
N ASP A 132 3.32 14.32 8.27
CA ASP A 132 2.95 14.50 9.68
C ASP A 132 4.01 13.92 10.63
N LEU A 133 4.65 14.77 11.43
CA LEU A 133 5.63 14.34 12.44
C LEU A 133 5.05 13.37 13.47
N GLN A 134 3.75 13.40 13.76
CA GLN A 134 3.15 12.42 14.67
C GLN A 134 3.10 11.02 14.03
N ARG A 135 2.99 10.93 12.71
CA ARG A 135 3.07 9.66 11.97
C ARG A 135 4.50 9.13 11.90
N HIS A 136 5.52 9.98 11.97
CA HIS A 136 6.91 9.53 12.11
C HIS A 136 7.08 8.68 13.37
N GLU A 137 6.47 9.07 14.49
CA GLU A 137 6.52 8.27 15.72
C GLU A 137 5.79 6.93 15.58
N LEU A 138 4.67 6.87 14.83
CA LEU A 138 4.01 5.61 14.51
C LEU A 138 4.91 4.71 13.66
N PHE A 139 5.56 5.27 12.64
CA PHE A 139 6.52 4.54 11.81
C PHE A 139 7.70 4.01 12.63
N TYR A 140 8.28 4.82 13.51
CA TYR A 140 9.40 4.40 14.36
C TYR A 140 9.01 3.32 15.36
N THR A 141 7.78 3.39 15.87
CA THR A 141 7.19 2.36 16.73
C THR A 141 6.98 1.07 15.95
N ASN A 142 6.41 1.15 14.74
CA ASN A 142 6.16 -0.02 13.90
C ASN A 142 7.45 -0.74 13.49
N LEU A 143 8.51 0.01 13.16
CA LEU A 143 9.85 -0.55 12.93
C LEU A 143 10.35 -1.31 14.16
N ALA A 144 10.28 -0.69 15.34
CA ALA A 144 10.77 -1.28 16.58
C ALA A 144 10.00 -2.55 16.97
N ASP A 145 8.67 -2.55 16.85
CA ASP A 145 7.82 -3.70 17.14
C ASP A 145 8.13 -4.92 16.28
N ASN A 146 8.67 -4.68 15.07
CA ASN A 146 9.06 -5.70 14.09
C ASN A 146 10.57 -5.99 14.05
N GLY A 147 11.34 -5.42 15.00
CA GLY A 147 12.78 -5.65 15.12
C GLY A 147 13.62 -5.01 14.01
N LEU A 148 13.13 -3.92 13.41
CA LEU A 148 13.83 -3.15 12.39
C LEU A 148 14.50 -1.91 13.02
N PRO A 149 15.64 -1.45 12.47
CA PRO A 149 16.33 -0.29 13.02
C PRO A 149 15.52 0.99 12.79
N ARG A 150 15.61 1.93 13.72
CA ARG A 150 15.08 3.28 13.54
C ARG A 150 15.81 4.00 12.41
N PRO A 151 15.20 5.00 11.75
CA PRO A 151 15.89 5.80 10.75
C PRO A 151 17.13 6.46 11.32
N ALA A 152 18.24 6.38 10.59
CA ALA A 152 19.46 7.06 10.99
C ALA A 152 19.25 8.57 10.93
N SER A 153 19.79 9.33 11.91
CA SER A 153 19.90 10.77 11.73
C SER A 153 20.78 11.07 10.51
N GLN A 154 20.56 12.18 9.80
CA GLN A 154 21.38 12.55 8.63
C GLN A 154 22.89 12.53 8.93
N VAL A 155 23.27 12.80 10.18
CA VAL A 155 24.66 12.72 10.68
C VAL A 155 25.15 11.27 10.82
N GLN A 156 24.30 10.33 11.24
CA GLN A 156 24.64 8.90 11.37
C GLN A 156 24.64 8.17 10.02
N ALA A 157 23.90 8.64 9.01
CA ALA A 157 23.91 8.04 7.67
C ALA A 157 25.29 8.17 6.97
N ALA A 158 26.04 9.23 7.26
CA ALA A 158 27.40 9.44 6.74
C ALA A 158 28.45 8.58 7.47
N ALA A 159 28.20 8.20 8.73
CA ALA A 159 29.03 7.29 9.51
C ALA A 159 28.48 5.87 9.36
N GLY A 160 28.82 5.22 8.24
CA GLY A 160 28.32 3.89 7.81
C GLY A 160 27.75 3.02 8.93
N THR A 161 26.42 2.86 8.93
CA THR A 161 25.76 1.98 9.89
C THR A 161 26.19 0.53 9.62
N ASN A 162 26.72 -0.13 10.64
CA ASN A 162 27.17 -1.54 10.63
C ASN A 162 26.01 -2.55 10.44
N GLY A 163 24.85 -2.12 9.94
CA GLY A 163 23.67 -2.95 9.72
C GLY A 163 23.42 -3.17 8.24
N ASN A 164 23.01 -4.39 7.87
CA ASN A 164 22.62 -4.71 6.51
C ASN A 164 21.25 -4.09 6.12
N ILE A 165 20.55 -3.44 7.06
CA ILE A 165 19.29 -2.74 6.85
C ILE A 165 19.49 -1.26 7.12
N ARG A 166 19.17 -0.43 6.13
CA ARG A 166 19.23 1.04 6.22
C ARG A 166 17.82 1.59 6.13
N VAL A 167 17.49 2.52 7.02
CA VAL A 167 16.18 3.16 7.05
C VAL A 167 16.37 4.67 7.06
N ARG A 168 15.58 5.35 6.23
CA ARG A 168 15.51 6.82 6.12
C ARG A 168 14.05 7.25 6.23
N CYS A 169 13.82 8.40 6.85
CA CYS A 169 12.52 9.07 6.88
C CYS A 169 12.74 10.53 6.47
N ILE A 170 12.00 11.01 5.49
CA ILE A 170 11.99 12.41 5.06
C ILE A 170 10.71 13.04 5.56
N HIS A 171 10.85 14.15 6.30
CA HIS A 171 9.72 15.00 6.65
C HIS A 171 9.37 15.91 5.48
N GLY A 172 8.19 15.73 4.91
CA GLY A 172 7.68 16.57 3.83
C GLY A 172 6.58 15.89 3.02
N ALA A 173 5.95 16.66 2.13
CA ALA A 173 4.97 16.16 1.19
C ALA A 173 5.60 15.82 -0.16
N ILE A 174 4.99 14.90 -0.89
CA ILE A 174 5.27 14.71 -2.31
C ILE A 174 4.45 15.70 -3.13
N SER A 175 5.10 16.31 -4.11
CA SER A 175 4.50 17.29 -5.01
C SER A 175 5.08 17.13 -6.41
N ASP A 176 4.63 17.95 -7.37
CA ASP A 176 5.18 17.97 -8.72
C ASP A 176 6.46 18.83 -8.84
N ALA A 177 6.72 19.70 -7.87
CA ALA A 177 7.91 20.55 -7.80
C ALA A 177 8.44 20.68 -6.36
N ARG A 178 9.69 21.15 -6.24
CA ARG A 178 10.24 21.55 -4.94
C ARG A 178 9.59 22.84 -4.48
N GLY A 179 9.28 22.95 -3.21
CA GLY A 179 8.72 24.16 -2.63
C GLY A 179 8.15 23.89 -1.26
N LYS A 180 7.11 24.63 -0.91
CA LYS A 180 6.41 24.46 0.36
C LYS A 180 4.91 24.33 0.14
N VAL A 181 4.27 23.59 1.03
CA VAL A 181 2.81 23.39 1.06
C VAL A 181 2.32 23.49 2.49
N SER A 182 1.06 23.86 2.66
CA SER A 182 0.39 23.77 3.95
C SER A 182 -0.11 22.35 4.17
N PHE A 183 0.08 21.77 5.35
CA PHE A 183 -0.39 20.44 5.70
C PHE A 183 -0.89 20.39 7.14
N GLY A 184 -1.98 19.66 7.38
CA GLY A 184 -2.51 19.40 8.70
C GLY A 184 -3.49 18.24 8.68
N SER A 185 -3.65 17.57 9.82
CA SER A 185 -4.61 16.49 10.04
C SER A 185 -5.52 16.87 11.21
N GLN A 186 -6.76 16.37 11.24
CA GLN A 186 -7.65 16.60 12.40
C GLN A 186 -7.19 15.82 13.64
N SER A 187 -6.60 14.64 13.43
CA SER A 187 -6.11 13.76 14.48
C SER A 187 -5.12 12.74 13.91
N LEU A 188 -4.48 11.98 14.79
CA LEU A 188 -3.67 10.82 14.39
C LEU A 188 -4.44 9.76 13.59
N LEU A 189 -5.77 9.67 13.79
CA LEU A 189 -6.65 8.73 13.10
C LEU A 189 -7.19 9.27 11.76
N ASP A 190 -6.85 10.52 11.41
CA ASP A 190 -7.26 11.14 10.15
C ASP A 190 -6.29 10.77 9.01
N TRP A 191 -6.43 9.54 8.49
CA TRP A 191 -5.57 9.00 7.43
C TRP A 191 -5.76 9.63 6.04
N GLY A 192 -6.81 10.45 5.85
CA GLY A 192 -7.12 11.08 4.56
C GLY A 192 -6.60 12.51 4.39
N ALA A 193 -5.70 12.96 5.25
CA ALA A 193 -5.16 14.33 5.21
C ALA A 193 -4.26 14.54 3.98
N ALA A 194 -4.46 15.65 3.27
CA ALA A 194 -3.70 15.99 2.06
C ALA A 194 -3.07 17.38 2.14
N PRO A 195 -2.04 17.67 1.32
CA PRO A 195 -1.51 19.02 1.17
C PRO A 195 -2.56 20.04 0.72
N ILE A 196 -2.60 21.18 1.40
CA ILE A 196 -3.42 22.34 1.09
C ILE A 196 -2.60 23.30 0.22
N THR A 197 -2.98 23.43 -1.05
CA THR A 197 -2.21 24.20 -2.05
C THR A 197 -2.65 25.64 -2.22
N ASN A 198 -3.83 26.01 -1.73
CA ASN A 198 -4.33 27.39 -1.76
C ASN A 198 -3.85 28.23 -0.56
N GLY A 199 -3.01 27.66 0.32
CA GLY A 199 -2.53 28.31 1.54
C GLY A 199 -3.58 28.51 2.64
N GLY A 200 -4.77 27.92 2.48
CA GLY A 200 -5.85 27.97 3.47
C GLY A 200 -5.67 26.99 4.63
N THR A 201 -6.74 26.80 5.39
CA THR A 201 -6.82 25.87 6.53
C THR A 201 -7.81 24.75 6.30
N GLU A 202 -8.45 24.71 5.13
CA GLU A 202 -9.43 23.70 4.76
C GLU A 202 -8.83 22.77 3.69
N ASP A 203 -8.94 21.46 3.90
CA ASP A 203 -8.49 20.46 2.95
C ASP A 203 -9.54 20.19 1.84
N TYR A 204 -9.23 19.25 0.93
CA TYR A 204 -10.10 18.92 -0.20
C TYR A 204 -11.47 18.34 0.21
N ARG A 205 -11.63 17.90 1.47
CA ARG A 205 -12.85 17.30 2.04
C ARG A 205 -13.74 18.34 2.71
N GLY A 206 -13.32 19.61 2.76
CA GLY A 206 -14.01 20.66 3.51
C GLY A 206 -13.68 20.64 5.01
N ILE A 207 -12.60 19.97 5.41
CA ILE A 207 -12.21 19.80 6.80
C ILE A 207 -11.23 20.89 7.20
N THR A 208 -11.59 21.69 8.21
CA THR A 208 -10.68 22.68 8.81
C THR A 208 -9.64 21.97 9.69
N VAL A 209 -8.35 22.26 9.45
CA VAL A 209 -7.22 21.70 10.20
C VAL A 209 -6.26 22.79 10.68
N GLN A 210 -5.43 22.45 11.67
CA GLN A 210 -4.29 23.26 12.06
C GLN A 210 -3.14 23.05 11.06
N ALA A 211 -3.21 23.74 9.92
CA ALA A 211 -2.23 23.62 8.86
C ALA A 211 -0.89 24.26 9.25
N LYS A 212 0.21 23.59 8.91
CA LYS A 212 1.59 24.08 9.05
C LYS A 212 2.27 24.01 7.69
N GLU A 213 3.12 24.99 7.42
CA GLU A 213 3.96 24.97 6.23
C GLU A 213 5.05 23.90 6.38
N ILE A 214 5.15 23.01 5.39
CA ILE A 214 6.17 21.96 5.30
C ILE A 214 6.83 21.96 3.93
N GLU A 215 8.00 21.34 3.84
CA GLU A 215 8.71 21.16 2.57
C GLU A 215 7.96 20.17 1.66
N ALA A 216 8.00 20.45 0.36
CA ALA A 216 7.43 19.62 -0.69
C ALA A 216 8.52 19.20 -1.68
N TYR A 217 8.48 17.94 -2.11
CA TYR A 217 9.52 17.33 -2.93
C TYR A 217 8.94 16.61 -4.16
N PRO A 218 9.53 16.76 -5.35
CA PRO A 218 9.27 15.84 -6.45
C PRO A 218 9.87 14.47 -6.14
N ILE A 219 9.28 13.40 -6.69
CA ILE A 219 9.75 12.02 -6.43
C ILE A 219 11.21 11.87 -6.87
N GLU A 220 11.60 12.49 -7.99
CA GLU A 220 13.00 12.47 -8.46
C GLU A 220 13.98 12.95 -7.38
N ALA A 221 13.64 14.00 -6.64
CA ALA A 221 14.47 14.51 -5.57
C ALA A 221 14.62 13.51 -4.41
N VAL A 222 13.54 12.81 -4.06
CA VAL A 222 13.50 11.83 -2.98
C VAL A 222 14.38 10.62 -3.30
N ILE A 223 14.31 10.12 -4.54
CA ILE A 223 15.02 8.91 -4.96
C ILE A 223 16.37 9.22 -5.65
N ALA A 224 16.84 10.47 -5.60
CA ALA A 224 18.04 10.91 -6.33
C ALA A 224 19.29 10.07 -5.99
N GLU A 225 19.47 9.77 -4.70
CA GLU A 225 20.63 9.03 -4.18
C GLU A 225 20.46 7.50 -4.23
N LEU A 226 19.26 7.01 -4.55
CA LEU A 226 18.99 5.58 -4.68
C LEU A 226 19.44 5.12 -6.07
N PRO A 227 20.21 4.03 -6.19
CA PRO A 227 20.58 3.49 -7.50
C PRO A 227 19.35 2.93 -8.23
N GLU A 228 18.56 2.13 -7.53
CA GLU A 228 17.32 1.50 -7.99
C GLU A 228 16.33 1.40 -6.81
N VAL A 229 15.05 1.27 -7.13
CA VAL A 229 13.92 1.07 -6.21
C VAL A 229 13.14 -0.14 -6.71
N ASP A 230 13.19 -1.23 -5.95
CA ASP A 230 12.49 -2.47 -6.31
C ASP A 230 10.97 -2.31 -6.15
N PHE A 231 10.57 -1.64 -5.07
CA PHE A 231 9.17 -1.40 -4.74
C PHE A 231 8.94 0.06 -4.34
N MET A 232 7.99 0.72 -4.99
CA MET A 232 7.49 2.04 -4.59
C MET A 232 5.99 1.95 -4.31
N HIS A 233 5.59 2.27 -3.08
CA HIS A 233 4.20 2.50 -2.72
C HIS A 233 3.93 4.01 -2.68
N MET A 234 2.79 4.43 -3.24
CA MET A 234 2.36 5.82 -3.27
C MET A 234 0.91 5.94 -2.83
N ASP A 235 0.69 6.64 -1.72
CA ASP A 235 -0.62 7.07 -1.24
C ASP A 235 -0.49 8.53 -0.77
N ILE A 236 -0.76 9.48 -1.67
CA ILE A 236 -0.51 10.90 -1.42
C ILE A 236 -1.76 11.76 -1.64
N GLN A 237 -2.92 11.13 -1.44
CA GLN A 237 -4.23 11.76 -1.29
C GLN A 237 -4.59 12.73 -2.43
N GLY A 238 -4.46 12.26 -3.68
CA GLY A 238 -4.90 12.98 -4.88
C GLY A 238 -3.78 13.66 -5.69
N PHE A 239 -2.54 13.62 -5.21
CA PHE A 239 -1.38 14.19 -5.91
C PHE A 239 -0.70 13.20 -6.88
N GLU A 240 -1.19 11.97 -6.98
CA GLU A 240 -0.51 10.84 -7.63
C GLU A 240 -0.15 11.16 -9.08
N LEU A 241 -1.14 11.52 -9.90
CA LEU A 241 -0.93 11.76 -11.34
C LEU A 241 0.07 12.90 -11.60
N ARG A 242 -0.01 14.00 -10.83
CA ARG A 242 0.87 15.16 -11.02
C ARG A 242 2.30 14.81 -10.66
N SER A 243 2.49 14.12 -9.54
CA SER A 243 3.82 13.71 -9.06
C SER A 243 4.44 12.63 -9.95
N ILE A 244 3.65 11.68 -10.45
CA ILE A 244 4.12 10.70 -11.45
C ILE A 244 4.55 11.42 -12.72
N ARG A 245 3.73 12.34 -13.25
CA ARG A 245 4.04 13.07 -14.48
C ARG A 245 5.32 13.88 -14.37
N SER A 246 5.52 14.61 -13.27
CA SER A 246 6.72 15.45 -13.13
C SER A 246 7.99 14.66 -12.90
N SER A 247 7.90 13.41 -12.43
CA SER A 247 9.05 12.56 -12.10
C SER A 247 9.16 11.32 -12.99
N LEU A 248 8.45 11.29 -14.13
CA LEU A 248 8.30 10.10 -14.98
C LEU A 248 9.65 9.53 -15.43
N ASP A 249 10.58 10.38 -15.86
CA ASP A 249 11.91 9.95 -16.30
C ASP A 249 12.71 9.29 -15.17
N ALA A 250 12.58 9.79 -13.94
CA ALA A 250 13.24 9.21 -12.78
C ALA A 250 12.59 7.87 -12.39
N LEU A 251 11.25 7.81 -12.39
CA LEU A 251 10.50 6.58 -12.16
C LEU A 251 10.89 5.50 -13.18
N GLN A 252 10.89 5.83 -14.47
CA GLN A 252 11.25 4.88 -15.53
C GLN A 252 12.69 4.37 -15.41
N ARG A 253 13.63 5.18 -14.92
CA ARG A 253 15.04 4.77 -14.78
C ARG A 253 15.31 3.95 -13.54
N LYS A 254 14.55 4.16 -12.46
CA LYS A 254 14.92 3.66 -11.13
C LYS A 254 13.90 2.73 -10.49
N VAL A 255 12.61 2.86 -10.80
CA VAL A 255 11.54 2.14 -10.10
C VAL A 255 11.11 0.93 -10.92
N ARG A 256 11.12 -0.25 -10.29
CA ARG A 256 10.76 -1.53 -10.93
C ARG A 256 9.28 -1.83 -10.81
N VAL A 257 8.74 -1.80 -9.59
CA VAL A 257 7.31 -1.97 -9.29
C VAL A 257 6.79 -0.72 -8.61
N LEU A 258 5.73 -0.15 -9.15
CA LEU A 258 5.04 1.01 -8.61
C LEU A 258 3.60 0.61 -8.24
N LEU A 259 3.24 0.75 -6.98
CA LEU A 259 1.87 0.70 -6.52
C LEU A 259 1.38 2.12 -6.23
N VAL A 260 0.18 2.42 -6.72
CA VAL A 260 -0.48 3.71 -6.51
C VAL A 260 -1.86 3.47 -5.90
N ALA A 261 -2.08 3.95 -4.68
CA ALA A 261 -3.40 4.12 -4.11
C ALA A 261 -4.03 5.37 -4.73
N THR A 262 -5.18 5.21 -5.39
CA THR A 262 -5.78 6.23 -6.25
C THR A 262 -7.07 6.78 -5.66
N HIS A 263 -7.18 8.10 -5.57
CA HIS A 263 -8.29 8.75 -4.85
C HIS A 263 -9.40 9.29 -5.77
N SER A 264 -9.36 9.06 -7.08
CA SER A 264 -10.51 9.32 -7.98
C SER A 264 -10.42 8.57 -9.32
N ARG A 265 -11.58 8.33 -9.96
CA ARG A 265 -11.66 7.65 -11.27
C ARG A 265 -10.95 8.44 -12.38
N ALA A 266 -10.94 9.77 -12.26
CA ALA A 266 -10.26 10.64 -13.21
C ALA A 266 -8.72 10.51 -13.09
N LEU A 267 -8.20 10.42 -11.86
CA LEU A 267 -6.79 10.16 -11.63
C LEU A 267 -6.38 8.80 -12.17
N GLU A 268 -7.17 7.76 -11.92
CA GLU A 268 -6.90 6.41 -12.41
C GLU A 268 -6.74 6.34 -13.92
N GLY A 269 -7.68 6.93 -14.68
CA GLY A 269 -7.59 7.00 -16.14
C GLY A 269 -6.36 7.77 -16.61
N GLY A 270 -6.07 8.92 -15.98
CA GLY A 270 -4.90 9.72 -16.35
C GLY A 270 -3.56 9.04 -16.04
N ILE A 271 -3.49 8.22 -14.98
CA ILE A 271 -2.31 7.40 -14.66
C ILE A 271 -2.18 6.26 -15.67
N ILE A 272 -3.31 5.64 -16.04
CA ILE A 272 -3.33 4.58 -17.06
C ILE A 272 -2.75 5.08 -18.37
N ASP A 273 -3.30 6.18 -18.91
CA ASP A 273 -2.82 6.77 -20.16
C ASP A 273 -1.33 7.09 -20.07
N LEU A 274 -0.93 7.81 -19.00
CA LEU A 274 0.45 8.26 -18.82
C LEU A 274 1.45 7.11 -18.75
N LEU A 275 1.20 6.10 -17.89
CA LEU A 275 2.16 5.03 -17.66
C LEU A 275 2.18 4.02 -18.81
N HIS A 276 1.02 3.69 -19.38
CA HIS A 276 0.92 2.81 -20.54
C HIS A 276 1.65 3.39 -21.76
N ASP A 277 1.43 4.67 -22.09
CA ASP A 277 2.11 5.35 -23.20
C ASP A 277 3.63 5.43 -23.02
N ASN A 278 4.09 5.22 -21.78
CA ASN A 278 5.48 5.27 -21.37
C ASN A 278 6.05 3.88 -21.05
N GLY A 279 5.43 2.82 -21.57
CA GLY A 279 5.97 1.46 -21.57
C GLY A 279 5.86 0.73 -20.24
N TRP A 280 5.06 1.23 -19.30
CA TRP A 280 4.72 0.47 -18.10
C TRP A 280 3.57 -0.49 -18.38
N ARG A 281 3.56 -1.62 -17.68
CA ARG A 281 2.48 -2.61 -17.78
C ARG A 281 1.65 -2.57 -16.51
N LEU A 282 0.35 -2.31 -16.65
CA LEU A 282 -0.62 -2.49 -15.57
C LEU A 282 -0.77 -3.99 -15.30
N LEU A 283 -0.42 -4.42 -14.08
CA LEU A 283 -0.56 -5.81 -13.66
C LEU A 283 -1.92 -6.05 -13.01
N TYR A 284 -2.26 -5.21 -12.03
CA TYR A 284 -3.50 -5.30 -11.28
C TYR A 284 -4.10 -3.91 -11.12
N GLU A 285 -5.43 -3.85 -11.10
CA GLU A 285 -6.13 -2.65 -10.66
C GLU A 285 -7.38 -3.00 -9.87
N LYS A 286 -7.74 -2.11 -8.96
CA LYS A 286 -9.02 -2.10 -8.27
C LYS A 286 -9.54 -0.65 -8.35
N PRO A 287 -10.58 -0.36 -9.13
CA PRO A 287 -11.16 0.97 -9.22
C PRO A 287 -11.63 1.53 -7.88
N CYS A 288 -11.42 2.83 -7.68
CA CYS A 288 -12.06 3.58 -6.60
C CYS A 288 -13.58 3.57 -6.73
N LYS A 289 -14.27 3.68 -5.59
CA LYS A 289 -15.72 3.81 -5.52
C LYS A 289 -16.09 5.16 -4.94
N PHE A 290 -17.07 5.79 -5.57
CA PHE A 290 -17.52 7.12 -5.20
C PHE A 290 -19.05 7.18 -5.17
N ASN A 291 -19.59 8.13 -4.43
CA ASN A 291 -21.02 8.41 -4.43
C ASN A 291 -21.35 9.37 -5.59
N PRO A 292 -22.21 8.98 -6.55
CA PRO A 292 -22.64 9.91 -7.59
C PRO A 292 -23.37 11.11 -6.99
N GLY A 293 -22.99 12.32 -7.38
CA GLY A 293 -23.52 13.58 -6.86
C GLY A 293 -23.02 14.77 -7.67
N THR A 294 -23.56 15.97 -7.42
CA THR A 294 -23.37 17.12 -8.32
C THR A 294 -22.46 18.23 -7.81
N ASP A 295 -22.15 18.30 -6.51
CA ASP A 295 -21.71 19.57 -5.90
C ASP A 295 -20.31 19.56 -5.26
N THR A 296 -19.48 18.53 -5.46
CA THR A 296 -18.16 18.43 -4.81
C THR A 296 -17.03 17.91 -5.71
N ASN A 297 -15.79 18.12 -5.28
CA ASN A 297 -14.57 17.55 -5.87
C ASN A 297 -14.69 16.03 -6.00
N LEU A 298 -14.35 15.45 -7.17
CA LEU A 298 -14.44 13.99 -7.40
C LEU A 298 -13.66 13.18 -6.35
N THR A 299 -12.51 13.65 -5.90
CA THR A 299 -11.73 13.02 -4.83
C THR A 299 -12.51 12.99 -3.52
N ALA A 300 -13.27 14.05 -3.22
CA ALA A 300 -14.12 14.10 -2.03
C ALA A 300 -15.38 13.23 -2.14
N LEU A 301 -15.76 12.79 -3.34
CA LEU A 301 -16.86 11.84 -3.55
C LEU A 301 -16.43 10.38 -3.37
N THR A 302 -15.12 10.11 -3.43
CA THR A 302 -14.54 8.77 -3.20
C THR A 302 -14.76 8.35 -1.76
N TYR A 303 -15.41 7.20 -1.55
CA TYR A 303 -15.57 6.59 -0.23
C TYR A 303 -14.73 5.31 -0.06
N LEU A 304 -14.15 4.82 -1.16
CA LEU A 304 -13.19 3.72 -1.16
C LEU A 304 -12.15 4.01 -2.23
N ASP A 305 -10.89 4.10 -1.80
CA ASP A 305 -9.78 4.33 -2.71
C ASP A 305 -9.60 3.14 -3.66
N GLY A 306 -9.05 3.47 -4.83
CA GLY A 306 -8.61 2.48 -5.80
C GLY A 306 -7.15 2.15 -5.60
N THR A 307 -6.67 1.16 -6.33
CA THR A 307 -5.27 0.75 -6.31
C THR A 307 -4.85 0.30 -7.70
N GLN A 308 -3.68 0.70 -8.15
CA GLN A 308 -3.07 0.23 -9.40
C GLN A 308 -1.65 -0.27 -9.16
N VAL A 309 -1.29 -1.40 -9.77
CA VAL A 309 0.05 -2.00 -9.68
C VAL A 309 0.69 -2.03 -11.06
N TRP A 310 1.81 -1.33 -11.18
CA TRP A 310 2.52 -1.10 -12.42
C TRP A 310 3.90 -1.72 -12.41
N LEU A 311 4.24 -2.43 -13.48
CA LEU A 311 5.56 -2.99 -13.71
C LEU A 311 6.30 -2.18 -14.77
N ASN A 312 7.52 -1.77 -14.47
CA ASN A 312 8.40 -1.13 -15.42
C ASN A 312 9.07 -2.16 -16.33
N THR A 313 8.69 -2.19 -17.59
CA THR A 313 9.17 -3.19 -18.56
C THR A 313 10.67 -3.03 -18.90
N ARG A 314 11.29 -1.88 -18.61
CA ARG A 314 12.73 -1.65 -18.83
C ARG A 314 13.63 -2.53 -17.98
N PHE A 315 13.11 -3.00 -16.84
CA PHE A 315 13.82 -3.88 -15.92
C PHE A 315 13.68 -5.38 -16.28
N GLY A 316 13.08 -5.68 -17.44
CA GLY A 316 12.78 -7.03 -17.92
C GLY A 316 11.41 -7.54 -17.49
N SER A 317 10.95 -8.61 -18.14
CA SER A 317 9.76 -9.33 -17.68
C SER A 317 10.07 -10.15 -16.43
N PRO A 318 9.10 -10.40 -15.54
CA PRO A 318 9.28 -11.35 -14.46
C PRO A 318 9.71 -12.71 -15.01
N ALA A 319 10.57 -13.41 -14.27
CA ALA A 319 10.81 -14.83 -14.53
C ALA A 319 9.52 -15.66 -14.37
N LEU A 320 8.52 -15.13 -13.66
CA LEU A 320 7.21 -15.73 -13.49
C LEU A 320 6.18 -15.06 -14.39
N THR A 321 5.97 -15.61 -15.59
CA THR A 321 4.59 -15.72 -16.06
C THR A 321 3.94 -16.82 -15.24
N VAL A 322 2.87 -16.53 -14.50
CA VAL A 322 2.09 -17.49 -13.69
C VAL A 322 1.64 -18.71 -14.52
N ALA A 323 1.69 -18.60 -15.86
CA ALA A 323 1.63 -19.71 -16.81
C ALA A 323 2.57 -20.90 -16.47
N GLU A 324 3.72 -20.69 -15.82
CA GLU A 324 4.65 -21.75 -15.43
C GLU A 324 4.41 -22.29 -14.01
N ALA A 325 3.71 -21.54 -13.15
CA ALA A 325 3.35 -21.95 -11.78
C ALA A 325 2.29 -23.07 -11.73
N HIS A 326 1.63 -23.37 -12.85
CA HIS A 326 0.69 -24.50 -13.00
C HIS A 326 1.31 -25.90 -12.75
N LYS A 327 2.64 -26.00 -12.56
CA LYS A 327 3.35 -27.26 -12.26
C LYS A 327 3.73 -27.43 -10.79
N VAL A 328 3.47 -26.46 -9.92
CA VAL A 328 3.76 -26.59 -8.49
C VAL A 328 2.51 -27.11 -7.78
N ASP A 329 2.66 -28.23 -7.05
CA ASP A 329 1.58 -28.80 -6.24
C ASP A 329 1.32 -27.85 -5.06
N CYS A 330 0.36 -26.95 -5.24
CA CYS A 330 0.02 -25.93 -4.26
C CYS A 330 -0.85 -26.52 -3.15
N HIS A 331 -0.42 -26.42 -1.89
CA HIS A 331 -1.20 -26.83 -0.72
C HIS A 331 -2.55 -26.12 -0.61
N HIS A 332 -2.68 -24.94 -1.21
CA HIS A 332 -3.91 -24.16 -1.28
C HIS A 332 -4.76 -24.45 -2.50
N LYS A 333 -4.38 -25.34 -3.41
CA LYS A 333 -5.16 -25.60 -4.65
C LYS A 333 -6.62 -25.95 -4.35
N GLN A 334 -6.86 -26.82 -3.38
CA GLN A 334 -8.23 -27.16 -2.95
C GLN A 334 -8.95 -25.99 -2.27
N ALA A 335 -8.23 -25.13 -1.53
CA ALA A 335 -8.80 -23.94 -0.90
C ALA A 335 -9.09 -22.84 -1.93
N LEU A 336 -8.25 -22.67 -2.95
CA LEU A 336 -8.43 -21.74 -4.07
C LEU A 336 -9.53 -22.20 -5.01
N GLU A 337 -9.62 -23.51 -5.30
CA GLU A 337 -10.76 -24.11 -6.00
C GLU A 337 -12.04 -23.95 -5.16
N ALA A 338 -11.97 -24.12 -3.83
CA ALA A 338 -13.10 -23.85 -2.95
C ALA A 338 -13.46 -22.35 -2.91
N VAL A 339 -12.52 -21.41 -3.03
CA VAL A 339 -12.81 -19.98 -3.17
C VAL A 339 -13.45 -19.69 -4.54
N TYR A 340 -12.90 -20.25 -5.63
CA TYR A 340 -13.46 -20.14 -6.99
C TYR A 340 -14.90 -20.64 -7.05
N ASN A 341 -15.18 -21.75 -6.37
CA ASN A 341 -16.48 -22.40 -6.32
C ASN A 341 -17.37 -21.90 -5.17
N SER A 342 -16.82 -21.14 -4.23
CA SER A 342 -17.58 -20.56 -3.11
C SER A 342 -18.28 -19.29 -3.55
N THR A 343 -19.58 -19.23 -3.33
CA THR A 343 -20.40 -18.03 -3.58
C THR A 343 -20.36 -17.02 -2.43
N SER A 344 -19.60 -17.28 -1.35
CA SER A 344 -19.61 -16.46 -0.13
C SER A 344 -18.82 -15.14 -0.26
N TRP A 345 -17.72 -15.13 -1.01
CA TRP A 345 -16.90 -13.92 -1.20
C TRP A 345 -17.56 -12.88 -2.11
N ARG A 346 -18.51 -13.30 -2.97
CA ARG A 346 -19.32 -12.40 -3.82
C ARG A 346 -20.19 -11.41 -3.02
N ILE A 347 -20.29 -11.58 -1.70
CA ILE A 347 -21.30 -10.94 -0.86
C ILE A 347 -20.71 -10.22 0.37
N THR A 348 -19.51 -10.57 0.83
CA THR A 348 -19.02 -10.12 2.14
C THR A 348 -18.45 -8.70 2.15
N GLY A 349 -18.01 -8.16 1.00
CA GLY A 349 -17.55 -6.77 0.89
C GLY A 349 -18.68 -5.75 1.13
N PRO A 350 -19.83 -5.83 0.42
CA PRO A 350 -20.95 -4.92 0.62
C PRO A 350 -21.66 -5.05 1.99
N ILE A 351 -21.67 -6.25 2.59
CA ILE A 351 -22.42 -6.50 3.84
C ILE A 351 -21.72 -5.96 5.10
N ARG A 352 -20.39 -5.80 5.11
CA ARG A 352 -19.67 -5.16 6.23
C ARG A 352 -20.14 -3.71 6.44
N TRP A 353 -20.53 -3.00 5.38
CA TRP A 353 -21.11 -1.65 5.47
C TRP A 353 -22.55 -1.66 6.02
N LEU A 354 -23.40 -2.59 5.56
CA LEU A 354 -24.79 -2.73 6.01
C LEU A 354 -24.91 -3.18 7.48
N LYS A 355 -24.03 -4.06 7.96
CA LYS A 355 -24.01 -4.47 9.39
C LYS A 355 -23.63 -3.33 10.33
N LYS A 356 -22.83 -2.36 9.87
CA LYS A 356 -22.41 -1.20 10.67
C LYS A 356 -23.52 -0.12 10.77
N HIS A 357 -24.49 -0.12 9.84
CA HIS A 357 -25.53 0.92 9.75
C HIS A 357 -26.97 0.43 10.03
N LEU A 358 -27.21 -0.88 10.10
CA LEU A 358 -28.53 -1.46 10.41
C LEU A 358 -28.54 -2.33 11.68
N GLY A 359 -27.42 -2.44 12.40
CA GLY A 359 -27.32 -3.15 13.68
C GLY A 359 -27.72 -2.30 14.87
N GLY A 360 -28.92 -1.72 14.84
CA GLY A 360 -29.52 -0.95 15.92
C GLY A 360 -30.97 -1.36 16.11
N SER A 361 -31.17 -2.48 16.80
CA SER A 361 -32.42 -2.84 17.47
C SER A 361 -32.10 -3.73 18.66
#